data_AF-A0AAW8KIV1-F1
#
_entry.id   AF-A0AAW8KIV1-F1
#
_cell.length_a   1.000
_cell.length_b   1.000
_cell.length_c   1.000
_cell.angle_alpha   90.00
_cell.angle_beta   90.00
_cell.angle_gamma   90.00
#
_symmetry.space_group_name_H-M   'P 1'
#
loop_
_entity.id
_entity.type
_entity.pdbx_description
1 polymer ?
#
loop_
_entity_poly.entity_id
_entity_poly.type
_entity_poly.pdbx_seq_one_letter_code
_entity_poly.pdbx_strand_id
1 'polypeptide(L)' 'KTVEAIEDIVPLYNTKLCVNVPEKIHHVYLAPQMTELEFESCEDGVFCTIPEMECHQIVVFDYE' A
#
# COMPACT_ATOMS: atom_id res chain seq x y z
N LYS A 1 -29.60 -14.21 3.65
CA LYS A 1 -29.50 -14.12 2.17
C LYS A 1 -28.29 -13.26 1.87
N THR A 2 -27.20 -13.88 1.41
CA THR A 2 -26.03 -13.15 0.94
C THR A 2 -26.33 -12.73 -0.49
N VAL A 3 -26.48 -11.43 -0.75
CA VAL A 3 -26.49 -10.91 -2.11
C VAL A 3 -25.03 -10.90 -2.54
N GLU A 4 -24.70 -11.71 -3.54
CA GLU A 4 -23.42 -11.61 -4.24
C GLU A 4 -23.61 -10.56 -5.34
N ALA A 5 -23.04 -9.38 -5.11
CA ALA A 5 -22.94 -8.35 -6.14
C ALA A 5 -21.70 -8.64 -6.98
N ILE A 6 -21.85 -8.72 -8.30
CA ILE A 6 -20.70 -8.71 -9.21
C ILE A 6 -20.34 -7.24 -9.40
N GLU A 7 -19.30 -6.78 -8.70
CA GLU A 7 -18.78 -5.43 -8.83
C GLU A 7 -17.74 -5.40 -9.96
N ASP A 8 -17.98 -4.58 -10.99
CA ASP A 8 -17.02 -4.33 -12.07
C ASP A 8 -15.98 -3.31 -11.58
N ILE A 9 -15.00 -3.80 -10.81
CA ILE A 9 -13.92 -2.98 -10.26
C ILE A 9 -12.71 -3.12 -11.17
N VAL A 10 -12.31 -2.01 -11.77
CA VAL A 10 -11.08 -1.95 -12.57
C VAL A 10 -9.86 -1.91 -11.63
N PRO A 11 -8.91 -2.86 -11.74
CA PRO A 11 -7.70 -2.85 -10.94
C PRO A 11 -6.82 -1.63 -11.27
N LEU A 12 -6.20 -1.07 -10.23
CA LEU A 12 -5.22 0.00 -10.36
C LEU A 12 -3.81 -0.57 -10.27
N TYR A 13 -2.98 -0.27 -11.26
CA TYR A 13 -1.61 -0.77 -11.34
C TYR A 13 -0.58 0.33 -11.08
N ASN A 14 0.54 -0.06 -10.47
CA ASN A 14 1.71 0.79 -10.26
C ASN A 14 1.37 2.14 -9.61
N THR A 15 0.49 2.10 -8.60
CA THR A 15 0.05 3.31 -7.92
C THR A 15 1.17 3.81 -7.01
N LYS A 16 1.65 5.02 -7.29
CA LYS A 16 2.67 5.69 -6.48
C LYS A 16 2.04 6.33 -5.25
N LEU A 17 2.66 6.10 -4.10
CA LEU A 17 2.26 6.65 -2.82
C LEU A 17 3.44 7.42 -2.23
N CYS A 18 3.15 8.55 -1.59
CA CYS A 18 4.07 9.25 -0.69
C CYS A 18 3.35 9.53 0.63
N VAL A 19 3.98 9.20 1.75
CA VAL A 19 3.43 9.46 3.09
C VAL A 19 4.50 10.08 3.98
N ASN A 20 4.14 11.17 4.65
CA ASN A 20 4.97 11.75 5.69
C ASN A 20 4.81 10.95 6.96
N VAL A 21 5.92 10.41 7.45
CA VAL A 21 5.97 9.62 8.67
C VAL A 21 6.87 10.32 9.69
N PRO A 22 6.49 10.30 10.98
CA PRO A 22 7.25 10.96 12.05
C PRO A 22 8.55 10.26 12.42
N GLU A 23 8.66 8.97 12.08
CA GLU A 23 9.75 8.08 12.51
C GLU A 23 10.36 7.35 11.33
N LYS A 24 11.55 6.79 11.55
CA LYS A 24 12.27 6.03 10.52
C LYS A 24 11.53 4.71 10.26
N ILE A 25 11.30 4.41 9.00
CA ILE A 25 10.67 3.15 8.57
C ILE A 25 11.70 2.03 8.50
N HIS A 26 11.35 0.88 9.06
CA HIS A 26 12.13 -0.35 8.97
C HIS A 26 11.62 -1.25 7.84
N HIS A 27 10.30 -1.43 7.74
CA HIS A 27 9.64 -2.24 6.72
C HIS A 27 8.38 -1.58 6.18
N VAL A 28 8.08 -1.81 4.90
CA VAL A 28 6.82 -1.43 4.26
C VAL A 28 6.24 -2.67 3.60
N TYR A 29 4.98 -2.99 3.89
CA TYR A 29 4.35 -4.18 3.30
C TYR A 29 2.85 -4.01 3.09
N LEU A 30 2.31 -4.84 2.19
CA LEU A 30 0.89 -4.93 1.92
C LEU A 30 0.21 -5.87 2.91
N ALA A 31 -0.85 -5.42 3.57
CA ALA A 31 -1.72 -6.27 4.38
C ALA A 31 -3.07 -6.49 3.68
N PRO A 32 -3.66 -7.70 3.75
CA PRO A 32 -3.26 -8.86 4.56
C PRO A 32 -2.23 -9.79 3.91
N GLN A 33 -1.72 -9.45 2.72
CA GLN A 33 -0.87 -10.35 1.91
C GLN A 33 0.52 -10.59 2.51
N MET A 34 0.97 -9.73 3.44
CA MET A 34 2.32 -9.71 4.01
C MET A 34 3.41 -9.62 2.93
N THR A 35 3.11 -8.92 1.84
CA THR A 35 4.04 -8.73 0.72
C THR A 35 4.90 -7.51 0.98
N GLU A 36 6.19 -7.70 1.16
CA GLU A 36 7.18 -6.61 1.29
C GLU A 36 7.19 -5.72 0.04
N LEU A 37 7.33 -4.42 0.28
CA LEU A 37 7.51 -3.41 -0.76
C LEU A 37 8.85 -2.72 -0.60
N GLU A 38 9.49 -2.47 -1.73
CA GLU A 38 10.60 -1.53 -1.78
C GLU A 38 10.07 -0.11 -1.53
N PHE A 39 10.82 0.65 -0.73
CA PHE A 39 10.50 2.04 -0.43
C PHE A 39 11.76 2.91 -0.43
N GLU A 40 11.55 4.20 -0.67
CA GLU A 40 12.61 5.21 -0.66
C GLU A 40 12.23 6.31 0.32
N SER A 41 13.14 6.65 1.23
CA SER A 41 12.98 7.78 2.15
C SER A 41 13.61 9.05 1.56
N CYS A 42 12.89 10.16 1.62
CA CYS A 42 13.32 11.48 1.14
C CYS A 42 12.97 12.57 2.16
N GLU A 43 13.34 13.83 1.89
CA GLU A 43 12.96 14.98 2.73
C GLU A 43 11.43 15.13 2.86
N ASP A 44 10.69 14.75 1.82
CA ASP A 44 9.23 14.89 1.71
C ASP A 44 8.46 13.60 2.12
N GLY A 45 9.08 12.68 2.86
CA GLY A 45 8.43 11.46 3.37
C GLY A 45 8.95 10.16 2.77
N VAL A 46 8.11 9.12 2.78
CA VAL A 46 8.44 7.78 2.29
C VAL A 46 7.61 7.47 1.06
N PHE A 47 8.31 7.08 -0.01
CA PHE A 47 7.72 6.70 -1.29
C PHE A 47 7.70 5.19 -1.45
N CYS A 48 6.60 4.65 -1.96
CA CYS A 48 6.53 3.27 -2.43
C CYS A 48 5.55 3.15 -3.61
N THR A 49 5.59 2.03 -4.32
CA THR A 49 4.66 1.73 -5.41
C THR A 49 3.85 0.49 -5.08
N ILE A 50 2.53 0.63 -5.08
CA ILE A 50 1.60 -0.50 -4.98
C ILE A 50 1.49 -1.13 -6.38
N PRO A 51 1.91 -2.39 -6.57
CA PRO A 51 1.93 -3.00 -7.90
C PRO A 51 0.53 -3.17 -8.48
N GLU A 52 -0.42 -3.58 -7.66
CA GLU A 52 -1.83 -3.79 -8.02
C GLU A 52 -2.71 -3.60 -6.78
N MET A 53 -3.86 -2.97 -6.95
CA MET A 53 -4.92 -2.99 -5.94
C MET A 53 -6.30 -3.03 -6.58
N GLU A 54 -7.21 -3.73 -5.91
CA GLU A 54 -8.63 -3.81 -6.24
C GLU A 54 -9.43 -3.34 -5.03
N CYS A 55 -10.36 -2.42 -5.23
CA CYS A 55 -11.23 -1.85 -4.20
C CYS A 55 -10.46 -1.08 -3.09
N HIS A 56 -9.73 -1.76 -2.22
CA HIS A 56 -8.95 -1.18 -1.12
C HIS A 56 -7.68 -2.00 -0.86
N GLN A 57 -6.59 -1.31 -0.53
CA GLN A 57 -5.34 -1.94 -0.12
C GLN A 57 -4.81 -1.27 1.13
N ILE A 58 -4.39 -2.07 2.11
CA ILE A 58 -3.68 -1.59 3.29
C ILE A 58 -2.19 -1.64 3.00
N VAL A 59 -1.52 -0.50 3.22
CA VAL A 59 -0.07 -0.40 3.21
C VAL A 59 0.37 -0.11 4.63
N VAL A 60 1.18 -1.00 5.20
CA VAL A 60 1.71 -0.88 6.55
C VAL A 60 3.11 -0.29 6.47
N PHE A 61 3.34 0.74 7.28
CA PHE A 61 4.64 1.35 7.51
C PHE A 61 5.04 1.01 8.93
N ASP A 62 6.01 0.12 9.09
CA ASP A 62 6.48 -0.31 10.40
C ASP A 62 7.68 0.53 10.83
N TYR A 63 7.60 1.10 12.03
CA TYR A 63 8.70 1.86 12.63
C TYR A 63 9.74 0.91 13.22
N GLU A 64 10.94 1.43 13.48
CA GLU A 64 11.95 0.72 14.29
C GLU A 64 11.52 0.55 15.76
#